data_AF-A0AB37D3I5-F1
#
_entry.id   AF-A0AB37D3I5-F1
#
_cell.length_a   1.000
_cell.length_b   1.000
_cell.length_c   1.000
_cell.angle_alpha   90.00
_cell.angle_beta   90.00
_cell.angle_gamma   90.00
#
_symmetry.space_group_name_H-M   'P 1'
#
loop_
_entity.id
_entity.type
_entity.pdbx_description
1 polymer ?
#
loop_
_entity_poly.entity_id
_entity_poly.type
_entity_poly.pdbx_seq_one_letter_code
_entity_poly.pdbx_strand_id
1 'polypeptide(L)'
;MEIFRKRPIEKDSFNTLKRELKLKDLIMLGIGAIIGTGIFVVTGQASADYAGPASMISFIIAALVVILNGICFAEFASRVPVSGGPYSYMYVVFGELTAWIAGWLLICEYMLAVSTVASGWSGYFQGFLSNWGIQLPQALTAGYNPEEGTYIDLIAALIMILVTLWVTQEAKKALRLNNAMVWVKFAVIILFVAIGIFFIQPDNWQPYMPYGTQGIFNGAALVFFAFLGFDSISMAAEEAENPQKDVPRGIIGSISIATILYVVVTLILTGIVPFSKLGVADPVAFAMRYIDQGFIGSVISVGTILTLLTVTISMLYSLARLIYSISKDGLLPKYLQQIDEKRKTPKHATFVAGGMGLFFAAAFPLNILAELTNITALTCFALMALGVIRLRKMLGPPKKDEFKVPLVPLIPIISVISCVFLMLQLDKITWTVFIISLVLGLIIYFSYGYQHSDLNEKKS
;
A
#
# COMPACT_ATOMS: atom_id res chain seq x y z
N MET A 1 28.84 -20.40 8.04
CA MET A 1 27.75 -19.46 8.38
C MET A 1 26.47 -19.99 7.77
N GLU A 2 25.51 -20.43 8.58
CA GLU A 2 24.18 -20.83 8.08
C GLU A 2 23.32 -19.58 7.93
N ILE A 3 23.29 -19.02 6.72
CA ILE A 3 22.58 -17.76 6.42
C ILE A 3 21.06 -18.01 6.21
N PHE A 4 20.67 -19.25 5.92
CA PHE A 4 19.29 -19.66 5.63
C PHE A 4 18.63 -20.42 6.80
N ARG A 5 18.77 -19.89 8.02
CA ARG A 5 18.16 -20.46 9.23
C ARG A 5 16.64 -20.35 9.15
N LYS A 6 15.92 -21.46 9.25
CA LYS A 6 14.47 -21.49 9.11
C LYS A 6 13.77 -21.44 10.45
N ARG A 7 12.63 -20.76 10.49
CA ARG A 7 11.73 -20.78 11.64
C ARG A 7 10.84 -22.03 11.58
N PRO A 8 10.74 -22.82 12.66
CA PRO A 8 9.81 -23.95 12.69
C PRO A 8 8.36 -23.46 12.66
N ILE A 9 7.47 -24.26 12.08
CA ILE A 9 6.03 -24.02 12.15
C ILE A 9 5.54 -24.51 13.51
N GLU A 10 5.43 -23.61 14.48
CA GLU A 10 4.81 -23.92 15.78
C GLU A 10 3.29 -23.98 15.61
N LYS A 11 2.65 -25.09 16.01
CA LYS A 11 1.21 -25.35 15.79
C LYS A 11 0.29 -24.65 16.79
N ASP A 12 0.80 -24.19 17.93
CA ASP A 12 -0.01 -23.73 19.07
C ASP A 12 -0.43 -22.25 19.02
N SER A 13 -0.08 -21.51 17.96
CA SER A 13 -0.40 -20.08 17.82
C SER A 13 -1.85 -19.76 17.42
N PHE A 14 -2.64 -20.74 16.96
CA PHE A 14 -4.00 -20.50 16.46
C PHE A 14 -5.05 -20.12 17.52
N ASN A 15 -4.74 -20.23 18.82
CA ASN A 15 -5.76 -20.33 19.88
C ASN A 15 -5.90 -19.09 20.77
N THR A 16 -5.22 -17.98 20.49
CA THR A 16 -5.38 -16.76 21.33
C THR A 16 -6.46 -15.81 20.82
N LEU A 17 -6.87 -15.89 19.55
CA LEU A 17 -7.81 -14.96 18.91
C LEU A 17 -9.15 -15.64 18.60
N LYS A 18 -10.24 -14.88 18.74
CA LYS A 18 -11.60 -15.36 18.48
C LYS A 18 -11.86 -15.30 16.98
N ARG A 19 -12.31 -16.42 16.38
CA ARG A 19 -12.64 -16.51 14.95
C ARG A 19 -14.06 -16.03 14.69
N GLU A 20 -14.21 -14.78 14.29
CA GLU A 20 -15.53 -14.15 14.07
C GLU A 20 -15.67 -13.47 12.71
N LEU A 21 -14.56 -13.21 12.00
CA LEU A 21 -14.60 -12.49 10.74
C LEU A 21 -15.17 -13.37 9.63
N LYS A 22 -16.24 -12.90 8.99
CA LYS A 22 -16.88 -13.56 7.85
C LYS A 22 -16.38 -12.94 6.55
N LEU A 23 -16.71 -13.58 5.43
CA LEU A 23 -16.37 -13.09 4.09
C LEU A 23 -16.71 -11.59 3.87
N LYS A 24 -17.87 -11.12 4.35
CA LYS A 24 -18.26 -9.71 4.20
C LYS A 24 -17.32 -8.77 4.95
N ASP A 25 -16.89 -9.16 6.15
CA ASP A 25 -15.97 -8.38 6.96
C ASP A 25 -14.58 -8.33 6.32
N LEU A 26 -14.12 -9.45 5.76
CA LEU A 26 -12.86 -9.51 5.03
C LEU A 26 -12.88 -8.67 3.75
N ILE A 27 -13.99 -8.66 3.00
CA ILE A 27 -14.16 -7.79 1.83
C ILE A 27 -14.13 -6.32 2.26
N MET A 28 -14.86 -5.94 3.32
CA MET A 28 -14.87 -4.57 3.82
C MET A 28 -13.50 -4.12 4.34
N LEU A 29 -12.77 -5.02 5.02
CA LEU A 29 -11.40 -4.79 5.46
C LEU A 29 -10.48 -4.53 4.25
N GLY A 30 -10.56 -5.39 3.23
CA GLY A 30 -9.79 -5.25 1.99
C GLY A 30 -10.07 -3.93 1.27
N ILE A 31 -11.35 -3.61 1.03
CA ILE A 31 -11.71 -2.38 0.33
C ILE A 31 -11.32 -1.14 1.15
N GLY A 32 -11.48 -1.20 2.48
CA GLY A 32 -11.08 -0.13 3.38
C GLY A 32 -9.57 0.15 3.35
N ALA A 33 -8.75 -0.87 3.10
CA ALA A 33 -7.30 -0.76 2.95
C ALA A 33 -6.89 -0.31 1.54
N ILE A 34 -7.52 -0.84 0.50
CA ILE A 34 -7.23 -0.55 -0.92
C ILE A 34 -7.64 0.89 -1.29
N ILE A 35 -8.83 1.33 -0.90
CA ILE A 35 -9.32 2.67 -1.26
C ILE A 35 -8.62 3.75 -0.42
N GLY A 36 -7.72 4.49 -1.06
CA GLY A 36 -7.02 5.64 -0.47
C GLY A 36 -6.48 6.59 -1.55
N THR A 37 -5.26 7.08 -1.37
CA THR A 37 -4.62 8.05 -2.28
C THR A 37 -4.54 7.57 -3.74
N GLY A 38 -4.52 6.26 -3.98
CA GLY A 38 -4.58 5.68 -5.31
C GLY A 38 -5.74 6.20 -6.17
N ILE A 39 -6.98 6.08 -5.68
CA ILE A 39 -8.15 6.54 -6.44
C ILE A 39 -8.26 8.06 -6.48
N PHE A 40 -7.92 8.70 -5.36
CA PHE A 40 -8.20 10.12 -5.15
C PHE A 40 -7.16 11.04 -5.77
N VAL A 41 -5.89 10.61 -5.90
CA VAL A 41 -4.79 11.43 -6.40
C VAL A 41 -4.06 10.76 -7.57
N VAL A 42 -3.59 9.52 -7.38
CA VAL A 42 -2.76 8.83 -8.39
C VAL A 42 -3.49 8.64 -9.71
N THR A 43 -4.82 8.46 -9.69
CA THR A 43 -5.66 8.41 -10.90
C THR A 43 -5.48 9.63 -11.80
N GLY A 44 -5.41 10.84 -11.21
CA GLY A 44 -5.25 12.09 -11.96
C GLY A 44 -3.89 12.17 -12.63
N GLN A 45 -2.83 11.92 -11.86
CA GLN A 45 -1.44 11.87 -12.35
C GLN A 45 -1.27 10.83 -13.46
N ALA A 46 -1.76 9.60 -13.25
CA ALA A 46 -1.67 8.52 -14.23
C ALA A 46 -2.42 8.87 -15.53
N SER A 47 -3.54 9.58 -15.43
CA SER A 47 -4.27 10.05 -16.60
C SER A 47 -3.55 11.22 -17.29
N ALA A 48 -2.96 12.14 -16.54
CA ALA A 48 -2.31 13.32 -17.10
C ALA A 48 -0.99 12.98 -17.81
N ASP A 49 -0.10 12.22 -17.16
CA ASP A 49 1.29 12.12 -17.60
C ASP A 49 1.65 10.79 -18.23
N TYR A 50 0.80 9.77 -18.08
CA TYR A 50 1.16 8.40 -18.48
C TYR A 50 0.20 7.78 -19.50
N ALA A 51 -1.11 7.75 -19.24
CA ALA A 51 -2.03 6.92 -20.03
C ALA A 51 -3.18 7.69 -20.70
N GLY A 52 -3.46 8.94 -20.32
CA GLY A 52 -4.63 9.65 -20.84
C GLY A 52 -5.94 8.99 -20.43
N PRO A 53 -6.99 9.07 -21.27
CA PRO A 53 -8.25 8.34 -21.09
C PRO A 53 -8.09 6.81 -20.99
N ALA A 54 -7.02 6.25 -21.57
CA ALA A 54 -6.70 4.83 -21.47
C ALA A 54 -6.16 4.39 -20.10
N SER A 55 -6.07 5.28 -19.11
CA SER A 55 -5.71 4.93 -17.72
C SER A 55 -6.65 3.89 -17.11
N MET A 56 -7.90 3.76 -17.59
CA MET A 56 -8.78 2.66 -17.16
C MET A 56 -8.21 1.27 -17.48
N ILE A 57 -7.51 1.11 -18.62
CA ILE A 57 -6.84 -0.14 -18.99
C ILE A 57 -5.66 -0.40 -18.06
N SER A 58 -4.97 0.67 -17.64
CA SER A 58 -3.87 0.61 -16.69
C SER A 58 -4.32 0.00 -15.35
N PHE A 59 -5.50 0.42 -14.85
CA PHE A 59 -6.09 -0.15 -13.63
C PHE A 59 -6.46 -1.62 -13.80
N ILE A 60 -6.99 -2.04 -14.95
CA ILE A 60 -7.32 -3.44 -15.21
C ILE A 60 -6.05 -4.31 -15.22
N ILE A 61 -4.98 -3.85 -15.88
CA ILE A 61 -3.69 -4.57 -15.90
C ILE A 61 -3.13 -4.69 -14.48
N ALA A 62 -3.08 -3.60 -13.72
CA ALA A 62 -2.63 -3.61 -12.35
C ALA A 62 -3.45 -4.57 -11.47
N ALA A 63 -4.78 -4.54 -11.58
CA ALA A 63 -5.67 -5.45 -10.85
C ALA A 63 -5.39 -6.92 -11.16
N LEU A 64 -5.15 -7.28 -12.42
CA LEU A 64 -4.82 -8.66 -12.82
C LEU A 64 -3.52 -9.13 -12.18
N VAL A 65 -2.48 -8.29 -12.16
CA VAL A 65 -1.21 -8.60 -11.49
C VAL A 65 -1.44 -8.79 -9.98
N VAL A 66 -2.23 -7.93 -9.37
CA VAL A 66 -2.53 -8.01 -7.92
C VAL A 66 -3.33 -9.29 -7.60
N ILE A 67 -4.31 -9.67 -8.42
CA ILE A 67 -5.09 -10.91 -8.21
C ILE A 67 -4.19 -12.15 -8.29
N LEU A 68 -3.27 -12.21 -9.28
CA LEU A 68 -2.32 -13.32 -9.43
C LEU A 68 -1.41 -13.46 -8.20
N ASN A 69 -0.99 -12.35 -7.60
CA ASN A 69 -0.21 -12.35 -6.38
C ASN A 69 -1.08 -12.64 -5.15
N GLY A 70 -2.29 -12.10 -5.09
CA GLY A 70 -3.24 -12.28 -3.99
C GLY A 70 -3.62 -13.73 -3.75
N ILE A 71 -3.77 -14.54 -4.81
CA ILE A 71 -3.99 -15.99 -4.65
C ILE A 71 -2.76 -16.71 -4.08
N CYS A 72 -1.54 -16.24 -4.38
CA CYS A 72 -0.32 -16.78 -3.78
C CYS A 72 -0.26 -16.48 -2.27
N PHE A 73 -0.64 -15.26 -1.88
CA PHE A 73 -0.80 -14.88 -0.47
C PHE A 73 -1.85 -15.73 0.24
N ALA A 74 -2.98 -16.00 -0.41
CA ALA A 74 -4.05 -16.82 0.16
C ALA A 74 -3.60 -18.26 0.47
N GLU A 75 -2.76 -18.88 -0.38
CA GLU A 75 -2.20 -20.21 -0.08
C GLU A 75 -1.27 -20.15 1.13
N PHE A 76 -0.41 -19.13 1.22
CA PHE A 76 0.43 -18.93 2.41
C PHE A 76 -0.37 -18.74 3.69
N ALA A 77 -1.35 -17.82 3.69
CA ALA A 77 -2.19 -17.54 4.84
C ALA A 77 -2.96 -18.79 5.33
N SER A 78 -3.32 -19.69 4.40
CA SER A 78 -4.01 -20.94 4.76
C SER A 78 -3.07 -22.04 5.27
N ARG A 79 -1.77 -22.01 4.93
CA ARG A 79 -0.83 -23.12 5.18
C ARG A 79 0.24 -22.81 6.22
N VAL A 80 0.56 -21.54 6.44
CA VAL A 80 1.65 -21.12 7.34
C VAL A 80 1.05 -20.26 8.46
N PRO A 81 0.77 -20.85 9.63
CA PRO A 81 0.03 -20.22 10.73
C PRO A 81 0.93 -19.35 11.61
N VAL A 82 1.55 -18.36 10.98
CA VAL A 82 2.47 -17.45 11.64
C VAL A 82 2.00 -16.02 11.45
N SER A 83 1.82 -15.32 12.55
CA SER A 83 1.65 -13.87 12.55
C SER A 83 2.91 -13.20 11.97
N GLY A 84 2.73 -12.16 11.14
CA GLY A 84 3.82 -11.38 10.55
C GLY A 84 3.92 -11.41 9.02
N GLY A 85 2.94 -12.01 8.32
CA GLY A 85 2.78 -11.84 6.87
C GLY A 85 3.99 -12.32 6.05
N PRO A 86 4.34 -11.64 4.93
CA PRO A 86 5.42 -12.06 4.03
C PRO A 86 6.77 -12.29 4.71
N TYR A 87 7.13 -11.46 5.69
CA TYR A 87 8.34 -11.62 6.49
C TYR A 87 8.41 -13.01 7.14
N SER A 88 7.36 -13.38 7.88
CA SER A 88 7.29 -14.67 8.57
C SER A 88 7.20 -15.85 7.59
N TYR A 89 6.48 -15.68 6.47
CA TYR A 89 6.38 -16.71 5.43
C TYR A 89 7.72 -17.04 4.78
N MET A 90 8.52 -16.01 4.46
CA MET A 90 9.87 -16.20 3.90
C MET A 90 10.81 -16.86 4.91
N TYR A 91 10.63 -16.57 6.20
CA TYR A 91 11.37 -17.21 7.29
C TYR A 91 11.15 -18.73 7.34
N VAL A 92 9.90 -19.17 7.15
CA VAL A 92 9.56 -20.60 7.12
C VAL A 92 10.08 -21.28 5.86
N VAL A 93 9.94 -20.63 4.69
CA VAL A 93 10.20 -21.28 3.39
C VAL A 93 11.67 -21.25 2.98
N PHE A 94 12.30 -20.08 3.06
CA PHE A 94 13.67 -19.86 2.57
C PHE A 94 14.68 -19.66 3.70
N GLY A 95 14.26 -19.07 4.82
CA GLY A 95 15.10 -18.83 5.99
C GLY A 95 15.44 -17.35 6.20
N GLU A 96 16.29 -17.10 7.19
CA GLU A 96 16.51 -15.78 7.79
C GLU A 96 16.92 -14.69 6.81
N LEU A 97 17.89 -14.90 5.91
CA LEU A 97 18.27 -13.84 4.95
C LEU A 97 17.13 -13.42 4.03
N THR A 98 16.37 -14.38 3.49
CA THR A 98 15.23 -14.07 2.62
C THR A 98 14.09 -13.44 3.41
N ALA A 99 13.90 -13.85 4.67
CA ALA A 99 12.99 -13.20 5.60
C ALA A 99 13.40 -11.75 5.86
N TRP A 100 14.67 -11.50 6.15
CA TRP A 100 15.20 -10.16 6.33
C TRP A 100 14.98 -9.29 5.09
N ILE A 101 15.29 -9.79 3.89
CA ILE A 101 15.05 -9.05 2.64
C ILE A 101 13.56 -8.70 2.53
N ALA A 102 12.65 -9.65 2.77
CA ALA A 102 11.21 -9.38 2.75
C ALA A 102 10.78 -8.39 3.85
N GLY A 103 11.32 -8.50 5.06
CA GLY A 103 11.04 -7.58 6.17
C GLY A 103 11.54 -6.17 5.90
N TRP A 104 12.74 -6.03 5.33
CA TRP A 104 13.32 -4.75 4.91
C TRP A 104 12.48 -4.11 3.79
N LEU A 105 12.09 -4.89 2.78
CA LEU A 105 11.19 -4.45 1.72
C LEU A 105 9.85 -3.97 2.28
N LEU A 106 9.26 -4.69 3.24
CA LEU A 106 8.02 -4.28 3.90
C LEU A 106 8.20 -3.00 4.73
N ILE A 107 9.33 -2.82 5.44
CA ILE A 107 9.62 -1.56 6.14
C ILE A 107 9.66 -0.41 5.14
N CYS A 108 10.37 -0.58 4.02
CA CYS A 108 10.43 0.43 2.96
C CYS A 108 9.05 0.70 2.36
N GLU A 109 8.29 -0.35 2.04
CA GLU A 109 6.95 -0.26 1.47
C GLU A 109 6.01 0.53 2.37
N TYR A 110 5.84 0.14 3.64
CA TYR A 110 4.93 0.84 4.56
C TYR A 110 5.38 2.27 4.84
N MET A 111 6.69 2.53 4.90
CA MET A 111 7.25 3.89 5.04
C MET A 111 6.91 4.76 3.84
N LEU A 112 7.17 4.29 2.62
CA LEU A 112 6.91 5.04 1.40
C LEU A 112 5.40 5.17 1.14
N ALA A 113 4.61 4.15 1.51
CA ALA A 113 3.16 4.18 1.41
C ALA A 113 2.55 5.24 2.34
N VAL A 114 2.97 5.29 3.63
CA VAL A 114 2.45 6.31 4.56
C VAL A 114 2.84 7.71 4.10
N SER A 115 4.05 7.89 3.54
CA SER A 115 4.49 9.16 2.97
C SER A 115 3.68 9.56 1.74
N THR A 116 3.43 8.64 0.81
CA THR A 116 2.56 8.85 -0.36
C THR A 116 1.16 9.27 0.07
N VAL A 117 0.60 8.60 1.08
CA VAL A 117 -0.73 8.92 1.60
C VAL A 117 -0.77 10.30 2.27
N ALA A 118 0.26 10.66 3.04
CA ALA A 118 0.37 11.98 3.66
C ALA A 118 0.49 13.10 2.62
N SER A 119 1.25 12.90 1.54
CA SER A 119 1.31 13.85 0.43
C SER A 119 -0.03 13.96 -0.32
N GLY A 120 -0.74 12.84 -0.51
CA GLY A 120 -2.10 12.88 -1.05
C GLY A 120 -3.10 13.63 -0.16
N TRP A 121 -2.98 13.46 1.17
CA TRP A 121 -3.76 14.23 2.14
C TRP A 121 -3.44 15.72 2.06
N SER A 122 -2.14 16.05 1.93
CA SER A 122 -1.65 17.41 1.74
C SER A 122 -2.27 18.08 0.52
N GLY A 123 -2.27 17.40 -0.63
CA GLY A 123 -2.89 17.89 -1.86
C GLY A 123 -4.36 18.28 -1.71
N TYR A 124 -5.16 17.40 -1.10
CA TYR A 124 -6.57 17.65 -0.83
C TYR A 124 -6.79 18.79 0.18
N PHE A 125 -5.96 18.86 1.22
CA PHE A 125 -6.05 19.92 2.22
C PHE A 125 -5.72 21.29 1.62
N GLN A 126 -4.68 21.36 0.79
CA GLN A 126 -4.31 22.56 0.04
C GLN A 126 -5.41 22.99 -0.94
N GLY A 127 -5.98 22.05 -1.70
CA GLY A 127 -7.12 22.30 -2.57
C GLY A 127 -8.33 22.86 -1.82
N PHE A 128 -8.62 22.31 -0.63
CA PHE A 128 -9.67 22.82 0.25
C PHE A 128 -9.40 24.25 0.75
N LEU A 129 -8.16 24.55 1.18
CA LEU A 129 -7.76 25.89 1.61
C LEU A 129 -7.83 26.92 0.48
N SER A 130 -7.51 26.50 -0.75
CA SER A 130 -7.56 27.38 -1.92
C SER A 130 -8.98 27.90 -2.20
N ASN A 131 -10.03 27.10 -1.91
CA ASN A 131 -11.42 27.53 -2.01
C ASN A 131 -11.77 28.66 -1.04
N TRP A 132 -10.99 28.82 0.03
CA TRP A 132 -11.15 29.87 1.04
C TRP A 132 -10.20 31.06 0.78
N GLY A 133 -9.52 31.07 -0.37
CA GLY A 133 -8.55 32.11 -0.74
C GLY A 133 -7.19 31.98 -0.05
N ILE A 134 -6.95 30.89 0.68
CA ILE A 134 -5.67 30.65 1.38
C ILE A 134 -4.77 29.85 0.44
N GLN A 135 -3.70 30.48 -0.04
CA GLN A 135 -2.70 29.86 -0.90
C GLN A 135 -1.34 29.84 -0.20
N LEU A 136 -0.69 28.68 -0.22
CA LEU A 136 0.68 28.54 0.25
C LEU A 136 1.65 28.99 -0.86
N PRO A 137 2.84 29.53 -0.50
CA PRO A 137 3.90 29.73 -1.47
C PRO A 137 4.25 28.41 -2.18
N GLN A 138 4.42 28.44 -3.50
CA GLN A 138 4.70 27.25 -4.33
C GLN A 138 5.88 26.42 -3.82
N ALA A 139 6.89 27.05 -3.22
CA ALA A 139 8.02 26.34 -2.62
C ALA A 139 7.62 25.34 -1.50
N LEU A 140 6.45 25.51 -0.88
CA LEU A 140 5.97 24.77 0.29
C LEU A 140 4.82 23.79 -0.03
N THR A 141 4.44 23.66 -1.30
CA THR A 141 3.22 22.92 -1.70
C THR A 141 3.46 21.45 -2.03
N ALA A 142 4.69 21.06 -2.35
CA ALA A 142 5.06 19.68 -2.68
C ALA A 142 6.55 19.43 -2.38
N GLY A 143 6.96 18.16 -2.42
CA GLY A 143 8.35 17.75 -2.27
C GLY A 143 9.28 18.35 -3.35
N TYR A 144 10.56 18.06 -3.23
CA TYR A 144 11.60 18.68 -4.06
C TYR A 144 11.43 18.39 -5.55
N ASN A 145 11.01 19.41 -6.30
CA ASN A 145 11.00 19.45 -7.76
C ASN A 145 11.28 20.88 -8.24
N PRO A 146 12.57 21.23 -8.48
CA PRO A 146 12.96 22.57 -8.91
C PRO A 146 12.32 23.02 -10.24
N GLU A 147 11.99 22.08 -11.14
CA GLU A 147 11.35 22.38 -12.42
C GLU A 147 9.94 22.95 -12.21
N GLU A 148 9.26 22.52 -11.13
CA GLU A 148 7.94 23.01 -10.71
C GLU A 148 8.02 24.06 -9.58
N GLY A 149 9.23 24.50 -9.19
CA GLY A 149 9.43 25.49 -8.14
C GLY A 149 9.05 25.04 -6.72
N THR A 150 8.92 23.72 -6.49
CA THR A 150 8.55 23.10 -5.22
C THR A 150 9.80 22.54 -4.51
N TYR A 151 9.85 22.63 -3.18
CA TYR A 151 11.04 22.24 -2.40
C TYR A 151 10.71 21.36 -1.20
N ILE A 152 9.60 21.62 -0.52
CA ILE A 152 9.18 20.85 0.65
C ILE A 152 7.66 20.83 0.77
N ASP A 153 7.07 19.66 1.01
CA ASP A 153 5.64 19.54 1.30
C ASP A 153 5.39 19.82 2.79
N LEU A 154 5.14 21.09 3.11
CA LEU A 154 4.97 21.54 4.49
C LEU A 154 3.75 20.89 5.17
N ILE A 155 2.64 20.79 4.44
CA ILE A 155 1.40 20.24 4.99
C ILE A 155 1.53 18.73 5.23
N ALA A 156 2.20 17.99 4.32
CA ALA A 156 2.53 16.58 4.56
C ALA A 156 3.46 16.39 5.76
N ALA A 157 4.46 17.26 5.94
CA ALA A 157 5.34 17.23 7.10
C ALA A 157 4.55 17.42 8.41
N LEU A 158 3.69 18.45 8.46
CA LEU A 158 2.87 18.76 9.64
C LEU A 158 1.92 17.61 9.98
N ILE A 159 1.23 17.03 9.00
CA ILE A 159 0.31 15.92 9.29
C ILE A 159 1.06 14.67 9.76
N MET A 160 2.27 14.41 9.24
CA MET A 160 3.11 13.31 9.73
C MET A 160 3.54 13.50 11.18
N ILE A 161 3.88 14.72 11.60
CA ILE A 161 4.16 15.03 13.02
C ILE A 161 2.91 14.75 13.86
N LEU A 162 1.76 15.31 13.47
CA LEU A 162 0.51 15.16 14.21
C LEU A 162 0.09 13.69 14.35
N VAL A 163 0.14 12.93 13.25
CA VAL A 163 -0.20 11.51 13.24
C VAL A 163 0.78 10.70 14.11
N THR A 164 2.08 11.00 14.06
CA THR A 164 3.09 10.34 14.90
C THR A 164 2.81 10.55 16.39
N LEU A 165 2.51 11.79 16.78
CA LEU A 165 2.15 12.12 18.16
C LEU A 165 0.85 11.42 18.59
N TRP A 166 -0.14 11.34 17.69
CA TRP A 166 -1.42 10.71 17.98
C TRP A 166 -1.30 9.19 18.13
N VAL A 167 -0.61 8.51 17.21
CA VAL A 167 -0.35 7.06 17.28
C VAL A 167 0.41 6.70 18.56
N THR A 168 1.30 7.59 19.02
CA THR A 168 2.05 7.42 20.28
C THR A 168 1.16 7.54 21.54
N GLN A 169 0.04 8.25 21.47
CA GLN A 169 -0.86 8.44 22.62
C GLN A 169 -1.87 7.29 22.77
N GLU A 170 -2.71 7.02 21.77
CA GLU A 170 -3.75 5.98 21.87
C GLU A 170 -4.16 5.39 20.49
N ALA A 171 -3.32 4.52 19.93
CA ALA A 171 -3.62 3.85 18.66
C ALA A 171 -4.96 3.09 18.63
N LYS A 172 -5.40 2.53 19.76
CA LYS A 172 -6.66 1.76 19.84
C LYS A 172 -7.94 2.59 19.67
N LYS A 173 -7.94 3.89 20.00
CA LYS A 173 -9.10 4.75 19.72
C LYS A 173 -9.08 5.22 18.27
N ALA A 174 -7.89 5.54 17.75
CA ALA A 174 -7.72 5.98 16.37
C ALA A 174 -8.14 4.90 15.34
N LEU A 175 -7.86 3.62 15.63
CA LEU A 175 -8.29 2.49 14.78
C LEU A 175 -9.79 2.19 14.85
N ARG A 176 -10.47 2.52 15.96
CA ARG A 176 -11.92 2.29 16.08
C ARG A 176 -12.74 3.22 15.17
N LEU A 177 -12.20 4.36 14.78
CA LEU A 177 -12.81 5.25 13.79
C LEU A 177 -12.78 4.66 12.37
N ASN A 178 -11.91 3.68 12.09
CA ASN A 178 -11.64 3.23 10.73
C ASN A 178 -12.88 2.60 10.06
N ASN A 179 -13.68 1.82 10.79
CA ASN A 179 -14.88 1.17 10.22
C ASN A 179 -15.93 2.18 9.73
N ALA A 180 -16.13 3.29 10.45
CA ALA A 180 -17.02 4.36 10.03
C ALA A 180 -16.46 5.10 8.81
N MET A 181 -15.14 5.29 8.76
CA MET A 181 -14.48 5.99 7.65
C MET A 181 -14.57 5.24 6.33
N VAL A 182 -14.64 3.90 6.33
CA VAL A 182 -14.88 3.12 5.09
C VAL A 182 -16.19 3.55 4.43
N TRP A 183 -17.27 3.71 5.19
CA TRP A 183 -18.55 4.19 4.65
C TRP A 183 -18.46 5.62 4.12
N VAL A 184 -17.70 6.49 4.77
CA VAL A 184 -17.44 7.86 4.27
C VAL A 184 -16.71 7.81 2.93
N LYS A 185 -15.69 6.94 2.75
CA LYS A 185 -14.99 6.76 1.48
C LYS A 185 -15.96 6.43 0.34
N PHE A 186 -16.85 5.46 0.58
CA PHE A 186 -17.85 5.07 -0.42
C PHE A 186 -18.85 6.19 -0.70
N ALA A 187 -19.33 6.89 0.33
CA ALA A 187 -20.26 8.00 0.14
C ALA A 187 -19.66 9.11 -0.74
N VAL A 188 -18.38 9.43 -0.55
CA VAL A 188 -17.65 10.41 -1.37
C VAL A 188 -17.51 9.95 -2.82
N ILE A 189 -17.16 8.68 -3.04
CA ILE A 189 -17.03 8.11 -4.39
C ILE A 189 -18.39 8.08 -5.10
N ILE A 190 -19.43 7.60 -4.41
CA ILE A 190 -20.79 7.55 -4.96
C ILE A 190 -21.28 8.95 -5.29
N LEU A 191 -21.02 9.94 -4.43
CA LEU A 191 -21.37 11.34 -4.70
C LEU A 191 -20.68 11.86 -5.97
N PHE A 192 -19.38 11.61 -6.12
CA PHE A 192 -18.63 11.98 -7.33
C PHE A 192 -19.22 11.31 -8.58
N VAL A 193 -19.49 10.00 -8.52
CA VAL A 193 -20.04 9.24 -9.65
C VAL A 193 -21.43 9.71 -10.02
N ALA A 194 -22.31 9.89 -9.03
CA ALA A 194 -23.71 10.26 -9.23
C ALA A 194 -23.87 11.65 -9.86
N ILE A 195 -23.01 12.61 -9.50
CA ILE A 195 -23.03 13.95 -10.09
C ILE A 195 -22.24 13.97 -11.40
N GLY A 196 -21.02 13.42 -11.39
CA GLY A 196 -20.09 13.52 -12.51
C GLY A 196 -20.55 12.87 -13.81
N ILE A 197 -21.37 11.80 -13.73
CA ILE A 197 -21.87 11.10 -14.92
C ILE A 197 -22.66 12.02 -15.87
N PHE A 198 -23.33 13.05 -15.34
CA PHE A 198 -24.15 13.98 -16.13
C PHE A 198 -23.32 15.03 -16.88
N PHE A 199 -22.02 15.16 -16.57
CA PHE A 199 -21.13 16.17 -17.14
C PHE A 199 -20.03 15.59 -18.03
N ILE A 200 -20.12 14.29 -18.36
CA ILE A 200 -19.18 13.64 -19.26
C ILE A 200 -19.30 14.25 -20.67
N GLN A 201 -18.18 14.72 -21.20
CA GLN A 201 -18.04 15.14 -22.59
C GLN A 201 -17.16 14.11 -23.32
N PRO A 202 -17.73 13.27 -24.21
CA PRO A 202 -16.98 12.22 -24.89
C PRO A 202 -15.77 12.73 -25.70
N ASP A 203 -15.77 14.00 -26.11
CA ASP A 203 -14.64 14.64 -26.79
C ASP A 203 -13.36 14.66 -25.94
N ASN A 204 -13.49 14.71 -24.60
CA ASN A 204 -12.34 14.65 -23.69
C ASN A 204 -11.62 13.29 -23.72
N TRP A 205 -12.24 12.25 -24.28
CA TRP A 205 -11.59 10.96 -24.50
C TRP A 205 -10.75 10.91 -25.78
N GLN A 206 -10.66 12.01 -26.53
CA GLN A 206 -9.78 12.11 -27.69
C GLN A 206 -8.59 13.03 -27.42
N PRO A 207 -7.35 12.60 -27.73
CA PRO A 207 -6.96 11.25 -28.12
C PRO A 207 -7.08 10.24 -26.96
N TYR A 208 -7.54 9.01 -27.26
CA TYR A 208 -7.76 7.99 -26.22
C TYR A 208 -6.46 7.41 -25.64
N MET A 209 -5.44 7.22 -26.49
CA MET A 209 -4.11 6.72 -26.11
C MET A 209 -3.02 7.73 -26.53
N PRO A 210 -2.95 8.93 -25.89
CA PRO A 210 -2.00 9.98 -26.26
C PRO A 210 -0.54 9.54 -26.15
N TYR A 211 -0.24 8.67 -25.18
CA TYR A 211 1.09 8.15 -24.88
C TYR A 211 1.33 6.74 -25.45
N GLY A 212 0.45 6.27 -26.34
CA GLY A 212 0.49 4.94 -26.92
C GLY A 212 0.33 3.81 -25.90
N THR A 213 0.61 2.58 -26.33
CA THR A 213 0.51 1.37 -25.50
C THR A 213 1.53 1.36 -24.36
N GLN A 214 2.71 1.95 -24.58
CA GLN A 214 3.74 2.08 -23.57
C GLN A 214 3.27 2.92 -22.38
N GLY A 215 2.54 4.01 -22.65
CA GLY A 215 1.93 4.85 -21.62
C GLY A 215 0.93 4.10 -20.71
N ILE A 216 0.18 3.15 -21.28
CA ILE A 216 -0.72 2.27 -20.50
C ILE A 216 0.07 1.39 -19.53
N PHE A 217 1.21 0.84 -19.96
CA PHE A 217 2.02 -0.01 -19.07
C PHE A 217 2.74 0.79 -17.99
N ASN A 218 3.26 1.98 -18.31
CA ASN A 218 3.83 2.88 -17.31
C ASN A 218 2.76 3.35 -16.31
N GLY A 219 1.57 3.72 -16.81
CA GLY A 219 0.41 4.04 -16.01
C GLY A 219 0.00 2.88 -15.10
N ALA A 220 0.02 1.63 -15.61
CA ALA A 220 -0.30 0.44 -14.83
C ALA A 220 0.69 0.23 -13.67
N ALA A 221 1.98 0.49 -13.92
CA ALA A 221 3.01 0.40 -12.89
C ALA A 221 2.87 1.48 -11.82
N LEU A 222 2.37 2.68 -12.16
CA LEU A 222 2.07 3.73 -11.19
C LEU A 222 0.79 3.44 -10.39
N VAL A 223 -0.34 3.15 -11.07
CA VAL A 223 -1.64 2.91 -10.40
C VAL A 223 -1.69 1.57 -9.66
N PHE A 224 -0.69 0.71 -9.82
CA PHE A 224 -0.49 -0.45 -8.94
C PHE A 224 -0.53 -0.07 -7.45
N PHE A 225 -0.04 1.14 -7.12
CA PHE A 225 -0.12 1.71 -5.78
C PHE A 225 -1.55 1.69 -5.21
N ALA A 226 -2.55 1.93 -6.07
CA ALA A 226 -3.94 1.98 -5.65
C ALA A 226 -4.45 0.62 -5.15
N PHE A 227 -3.82 -0.49 -5.52
CA PHE A 227 -4.25 -1.82 -5.09
C PHE A 227 -3.51 -2.33 -3.85
N LEU A 228 -2.54 -1.59 -3.32
CA LEU A 228 -1.85 -1.98 -2.09
C LEU A 228 -2.83 -2.01 -0.91
N GLY A 229 -2.62 -2.98 0.00
CA GLY A 229 -3.46 -3.15 1.19
C GLY A 229 -4.37 -4.38 1.17
N PHE A 230 -4.51 -5.12 0.07
CA PHE A 230 -5.25 -6.39 0.06
C PHE A 230 -4.62 -7.45 0.99
N ASP A 231 -3.31 -7.36 1.22
CA ASP A 231 -2.52 -8.22 2.10
C ASP A 231 -2.99 -8.13 3.57
N SER A 232 -3.64 -7.04 3.97
CA SER A 232 -4.28 -6.91 5.29
C SER A 232 -5.34 -8.01 5.54
N ILE A 233 -6.00 -8.50 4.49
CA ILE A 233 -6.94 -9.63 4.56
C ILE A 233 -6.22 -10.92 4.90
N SER A 234 -5.00 -11.11 4.37
CA SER A 234 -4.17 -12.28 4.67
C SER A 234 -3.68 -12.28 6.13
N MET A 235 -3.45 -11.10 6.71
CA MET A 235 -3.08 -10.95 8.12
C MET A 235 -4.26 -11.24 9.06
N ALA A 236 -5.50 -10.97 8.62
CA ALA A 236 -6.72 -11.27 9.36
C ALA A 236 -7.15 -12.75 9.27
N ALA A 237 -6.36 -13.61 8.62
CA ALA A 237 -6.68 -15.03 8.44
C ALA A 237 -6.84 -15.79 9.77
N GLU A 238 -6.13 -15.38 10.83
CA GLU A 238 -6.25 -16.00 12.16
C GLU A 238 -7.61 -15.73 12.83
N GLU A 239 -8.27 -14.63 12.46
CA GLU A 239 -9.55 -14.18 13.01
C GLU A 239 -10.74 -14.58 12.11
N ALA A 240 -10.48 -15.15 10.94
CA ALA A 240 -11.51 -15.59 9.99
C ALA A 240 -12.18 -16.90 10.43
N GLU A 241 -13.51 -16.99 10.25
CA GLU A 241 -14.30 -18.18 10.59
C GLU A 241 -13.91 -19.38 9.70
N ASN A 242 -13.78 -19.16 8.39
CA ASN A 242 -13.33 -20.15 7.41
C ASN A 242 -12.16 -19.60 6.56
N PRO A 243 -10.93 -19.53 7.11
CA PRO A 243 -9.80 -18.89 6.43
C PRO A 243 -9.52 -19.46 5.04
N GLN A 244 -9.74 -20.77 4.86
CA GLN A 244 -9.49 -21.49 3.60
C GLN A 244 -10.32 -20.99 2.43
N LYS A 245 -11.55 -20.54 2.70
CA LYS A 245 -12.50 -20.10 1.67
C LYS A 245 -12.66 -18.59 1.69
N ASP A 246 -12.73 -18.00 2.88
CA ASP A 246 -13.11 -16.61 3.05
C ASP A 246 -11.95 -15.66 2.79
N VAL A 247 -10.71 -16.02 3.15
CA VAL A 247 -9.52 -15.18 2.85
C VAL A 247 -9.30 -15.04 1.34
N PRO A 248 -9.22 -16.12 0.54
CA PRO A 248 -9.05 -15.98 -0.91
C PRO A 248 -10.21 -15.23 -1.58
N ARG A 249 -11.46 -15.51 -1.18
CA ARG A 249 -12.64 -14.82 -1.71
C ARG A 249 -12.67 -13.35 -1.28
N GLY A 250 -12.19 -13.03 -0.07
CA GLY A 250 -12.05 -11.67 0.43
C GLY A 250 -11.02 -10.88 -0.37
N ILE A 251 -9.86 -11.47 -0.67
CA ILE A 251 -8.82 -10.88 -1.52
C ILE A 251 -9.35 -10.61 -2.92
N ILE A 252 -9.85 -11.63 -3.62
CA ILE A 252 -10.34 -11.47 -5.00
C ILE A 252 -11.55 -10.52 -5.04
N GLY A 253 -12.48 -10.66 -4.10
CA GLY A 253 -13.69 -9.84 -4.02
C GLY A 253 -13.38 -8.36 -3.78
N SER A 254 -12.49 -8.05 -2.83
CA SER A 254 -12.09 -6.66 -2.55
C SER A 254 -11.36 -6.01 -3.74
N ILE A 255 -10.41 -6.72 -4.37
CA ILE A 255 -9.71 -6.22 -5.56
C ILE A 255 -10.69 -6.01 -6.72
N SER A 256 -11.61 -6.94 -6.95
CA SER A 256 -12.60 -6.84 -8.04
C SER A 256 -13.52 -5.63 -7.86
N ILE A 257 -14.04 -5.42 -6.64
CA ILE A 257 -14.88 -4.26 -6.33
C ILE A 257 -14.09 -2.96 -6.47
N ALA A 258 -12.87 -2.90 -5.95
CA ALA A 258 -12.01 -1.73 -6.10
C ALA A 258 -11.70 -1.43 -7.57
N THR A 259 -11.43 -2.45 -8.38
CA THR A 259 -11.17 -2.30 -9.83
C THR A 259 -12.35 -1.66 -10.54
N ILE A 260 -13.58 -2.11 -10.26
CA ILE A 260 -14.79 -1.52 -10.84
C ILE A 260 -14.89 -0.03 -10.46
N LEU A 261 -14.69 0.30 -9.18
CA LEU A 261 -14.72 1.69 -8.73
C LEU A 261 -13.64 2.54 -9.41
N TYR A 262 -12.43 2.01 -9.55
CA TYR A 262 -11.31 2.72 -10.18
C TYR A 262 -11.58 2.98 -11.66
N VAL A 263 -12.08 1.98 -12.39
CA VAL A 263 -12.47 2.13 -13.80
C VAL A 263 -13.58 3.18 -13.94
N VAL A 264 -14.64 3.11 -13.12
CA VAL A 264 -15.77 4.06 -13.18
C VAL A 264 -15.31 5.47 -12.85
N VAL A 265 -14.56 5.66 -11.76
CA VAL A 265 -14.04 6.98 -11.39
C VAL A 265 -13.12 7.54 -12.47
N THR A 266 -12.24 6.72 -13.04
CA THR A 266 -11.33 7.12 -14.11
C THR A 266 -12.07 7.55 -15.38
N LEU A 267 -13.08 6.79 -15.79
CA LEU A 267 -13.93 7.12 -16.95
C LEU A 267 -14.64 8.46 -16.78
N ILE A 268 -15.23 8.68 -15.60
CA ILE A 268 -15.93 9.94 -15.28
C ILE A 268 -14.93 11.08 -15.19
N LEU A 269 -13.80 10.89 -14.51
CA LEU A 269 -12.77 11.92 -14.32
C LEU A 269 -12.20 12.42 -15.65
N THR A 270 -11.78 11.50 -16.52
CA THR A 270 -11.25 11.80 -17.87
C THR A 270 -12.33 12.23 -18.85
N GLY A 271 -13.60 11.89 -18.59
CA GLY A 271 -14.74 12.37 -19.37
C GLY A 271 -15.15 13.80 -19.03
N ILE A 272 -14.96 14.24 -17.79
CA ILE A 272 -15.29 15.60 -17.35
C ILE A 272 -14.17 16.60 -17.70
N VAL A 273 -12.91 16.21 -17.44
CA VAL A 273 -11.75 17.09 -17.58
C VAL A 273 -10.80 16.51 -18.63
N PRO A 274 -10.30 17.33 -19.58
CA PRO A 274 -9.22 16.92 -20.47
C PRO A 274 -8.03 16.36 -19.69
N PHE A 275 -7.51 15.19 -20.10
CA PHE A 275 -6.51 14.46 -19.31
C PHE A 275 -5.28 15.30 -18.95
N SER A 276 -4.85 16.22 -19.82
CA SER A 276 -3.69 17.09 -19.60
C SER A 276 -3.84 18.08 -18.44
N LYS A 277 -5.04 18.25 -17.88
CA LYS A 277 -5.32 19.11 -16.71
C LYS A 277 -5.54 18.31 -15.41
N LEU A 278 -5.42 16.97 -15.46
CA LEU A 278 -5.68 16.11 -14.31
C LEU A 278 -4.46 15.93 -13.38
N GLY A 279 -3.28 16.45 -13.76
CA GLY A 279 -2.04 16.45 -12.98
C GLY A 279 -2.08 17.46 -11.83
N VAL A 280 -3.14 17.42 -11.03
CA VAL A 280 -3.36 18.27 -9.86
C VAL A 280 -3.36 17.42 -8.60
N ALA A 281 -3.18 18.05 -7.45
CA ALA A 281 -3.04 17.33 -6.18
C ALA A 281 -4.36 16.73 -5.63
N ASP A 282 -5.52 17.17 -6.14
CA ASP A 282 -6.86 16.73 -5.70
C ASP A 282 -7.85 16.50 -6.86
N PRO A 283 -7.53 15.65 -7.86
CA PRO A 283 -8.18 15.60 -9.17
C PRO A 283 -9.69 15.34 -9.12
N VAL A 284 -10.17 14.52 -8.19
CA VAL A 284 -11.62 14.23 -8.05
C VAL A 284 -12.40 15.48 -7.60
N ALA A 285 -11.83 16.26 -6.67
CA ALA A 285 -12.44 17.50 -6.21
C ALA A 285 -12.27 18.62 -7.24
N PHE A 286 -11.11 18.67 -7.90
CA PHE A 286 -10.83 19.57 -9.02
C PHE A 286 -11.83 19.38 -10.17
N ALA A 287 -12.14 18.14 -10.55
CA ALA A 287 -13.09 17.88 -11.61
C ALA A 287 -14.49 18.43 -11.30
N MET A 288 -14.93 18.39 -10.04
CA MET A 288 -16.18 19.05 -9.64
C MET A 288 -16.09 20.57 -9.71
N ARG A 289 -14.96 21.16 -9.32
CA ARG A 289 -14.73 22.61 -9.47
C ARG A 289 -14.69 23.03 -10.95
N TYR A 290 -14.17 22.17 -11.83
CA TYR A 290 -14.07 22.42 -13.27
C TYR A 290 -15.43 22.53 -13.97
N ILE A 291 -16.47 21.90 -13.42
CA ILE A 291 -17.85 21.94 -13.93
C ILE A 291 -18.77 22.83 -13.09
N ASP A 292 -18.20 23.82 -12.40
CA ASP A 292 -18.89 24.77 -11.53
C ASP A 292 -19.65 24.14 -10.34
N GLN A 293 -19.35 22.88 -9.98
CA GLN A 293 -19.89 22.18 -8.81
C GLN A 293 -18.97 22.31 -7.58
N GLY A 294 -18.51 23.53 -7.29
CA GLY A 294 -17.50 23.80 -6.25
C GLY A 294 -17.92 23.38 -4.82
N PHE A 295 -19.21 23.45 -4.49
CA PHE A 295 -19.73 22.95 -3.22
C PHE A 295 -19.55 21.43 -3.09
N ILE A 296 -19.91 20.67 -4.13
CA ILE A 296 -19.72 19.21 -4.18
C ILE A 296 -18.23 18.88 -4.12
N GLY A 297 -17.38 19.61 -4.85
CA GLY A 297 -15.93 19.49 -4.76
C GLY A 297 -15.40 19.69 -3.33
N SER A 298 -15.96 20.64 -2.58
CA SER A 298 -15.59 20.89 -1.18
C SER A 298 -16.03 19.76 -0.25
N VAL A 299 -17.25 19.23 -0.42
CA VAL A 299 -17.74 18.07 0.35
C VAL A 299 -16.87 16.83 0.10
N ILE A 300 -16.55 16.56 -1.16
CA ILE A 300 -15.62 15.48 -1.54
C ILE A 300 -14.26 15.71 -0.89
N SER A 301 -13.74 16.95 -0.93
CA SER A 301 -12.44 17.28 -0.34
C SER A 301 -12.41 16.97 1.16
N VAL A 302 -13.40 17.44 1.92
CA VAL A 302 -13.50 17.18 3.36
C VAL A 302 -13.60 15.69 3.65
N GLY A 303 -14.45 14.96 2.92
CA GLY A 303 -14.57 13.51 3.07
C GLY A 303 -13.26 12.76 2.78
N THR A 304 -12.54 13.16 1.73
CA THR A 304 -11.23 12.59 1.39
C THR A 304 -10.17 12.93 2.45
N ILE A 305 -10.11 14.17 2.94
CA ILE A 305 -9.20 14.59 4.02
C ILE A 305 -9.40 13.73 5.27
N LEU A 306 -10.65 13.52 5.70
CA LEU A 306 -10.97 12.71 6.87
C LEU A 306 -10.54 11.25 6.69
N THR A 307 -10.78 10.70 5.51
CA THR A 307 -10.50 9.27 5.23
C THR A 307 -9.03 8.99 4.96
N LEU A 308 -8.29 9.89 4.31
CA LEU A 308 -6.84 9.76 4.13
C LEU A 308 -6.08 9.95 5.46
N LEU A 309 -6.60 10.77 6.38
CA LEU A 309 -6.04 10.88 7.72
C LEU A 309 -6.04 9.53 8.44
N THR A 310 -7.16 8.79 8.38
CA THR A 310 -7.23 7.47 9.03
C THR A 310 -6.37 6.43 8.35
N VAL A 311 -6.19 6.50 7.03
CA VAL A 311 -5.23 5.64 6.30
C VAL A 311 -3.80 5.93 6.78
N THR A 312 -3.42 7.21 6.91
CA THR A 312 -2.09 7.62 7.40
C THR A 312 -1.82 7.08 8.80
N ILE A 313 -2.79 7.22 9.71
CA ILE A 313 -2.72 6.68 11.07
C ILE A 313 -2.54 5.15 11.04
N SER A 314 -3.33 4.45 10.22
CA SER A 314 -3.31 2.99 10.13
C SER A 314 -1.97 2.48 9.59
N MET A 315 -1.43 3.09 8.53
CA MET A 315 -0.16 2.69 7.93
C MET A 315 1.02 2.98 8.86
N LEU A 316 1.06 4.14 9.53
CA LEU A 316 2.11 4.45 10.49
C LEU A 316 2.12 3.45 11.65
N TYR A 317 0.93 3.08 12.11
CA TYR A 317 0.77 2.09 13.17
C TYR A 317 1.26 0.70 12.76
N SER A 318 0.94 0.26 11.54
CA SER A 318 1.43 -1.00 10.98
C SER A 318 2.97 -1.00 10.83
N LEU A 319 3.55 0.09 10.32
CA LEU A 319 5.00 0.26 10.20
C LEU A 319 5.70 0.16 11.56
N ALA A 320 5.21 0.87 12.58
CA ALA A 320 5.79 0.83 13.92
C ALA A 320 5.76 -0.59 14.52
N ARG A 321 4.68 -1.34 14.29
CA ARG A 321 4.55 -2.74 14.73
C ARG A 321 5.46 -3.70 13.98
N LEU A 322 5.63 -3.49 12.67
CA LEU A 322 6.56 -4.29 11.86
C LEU A 322 8.00 -4.10 12.35
N ILE A 323 8.43 -2.85 12.55
CA ILE A 323 9.75 -2.51 13.10
C ILE A 323 9.95 -3.16 14.48
N TYR A 324 8.94 -3.05 15.36
CA TYR A 324 8.94 -3.70 16.67
C TYR A 324 9.08 -5.23 16.56
N SER A 325 8.34 -5.87 15.65
CA SER A 325 8.37 -7.33 15.47
C SER A 325 9.72 -7.83 14.96
N ILE A 326 10.31 -7.14 13.98
CA ILE A 326 11.63 -7.49 13.44
C ILE A 326 12.73 -7.25 14.49
N SER A 327 12.60 -6.21 15.31
CA SER A 327 13.49 -5.98 16.45
C SER A 327 13.39 -7.07 17.51
N LYS A 328 12.18 -7.60 17.74
CA LYS A 328 11.96 -8.72 18.67
C LYS A 328 12.63 -10.02 18.23
N ASP A 329 12.85 -10.20 16.93
CA ASP A 329 13.61 -11.34 16.39
C ASP A 329 15.14 -11.10 16.40
N GLY A 330 15.60 -9.98 16.98
CA GLY A 330 17.02 -9.63 17.11
C GLY A 330 17.66 -9.00 15.87
N LEU A 331 16.92 -8.88 14.76
CA LEU A 331 17.43 -8.37 13.48
C LEU A 331 17.59 -6.84 13.43
N LEU A 332 16.97 -6.13 14.38
CA LEU A 332 17.09 -4.67 14.57
C LEU A 332 17.46 -4.33 16.03
N PRO A 333 18.01 -3.13 16.30
CA PRO A 333 18.44 -2.74 17.64
C PRO A 333 17.39 -2.93 18.73
N LYS A 334 17.78 -3.56 19.86
CA LYS A 334 16.91 -3.85 21.02
C LYS A 334 16.24 -2.62 21.65
N TYR A 335 16.64 -1.42 21.27
CA TYR A 335 15.94 -0.18 21.65
C TYR A 335 14.53 -0.09 21.03
N LEU A 336 14.33 -0.64 19.83
CA LEU A 336 13.08 -0.54 19.08
C LEU A 336 11.98 -1.47 19.60
N GLN A 337 12.34 -2.53 20.34
CA GLN A 337 11.39 -3.44 20.98
C GLN A 337 10.91 -2.95 22.36
N GLN A 338 11.38 -1.81 22.87
CA GLN A 338 10.95 -1.31 24.17
C GLN A 338 9.50 -0.79 24.12
N ILE A 339 8.70 -1.20 25.09
CA ILE A 339 7.28 -0.84 25.22
C ILE A 339 7.12 0.19 26.34
N ASP A 340 6.31 1.21 26.11
CA ASP A 340 5.92 2.18 27.14
C ASP A 340 5.04 1.49 28.21
N GLU A 341 5.44 1.57 29.48
CA GLU A 341 4.77 0.87 30.59
C GLU A 341 3.31 1.31 30.79
N LYS A 342 2.99 2.58 30.54
CA LYS A 342 1.65 3.14 30.74
C LYS A 342 0.73 2.83 29.56
N ARG A 343 1.25 2.92 28.33
CA ARG A 343 0.45 2.85 27.10
C ARG A 343 0.49 1.47 26.43
N LYS A 344 1.45 0.62 26.80
CA LYS A 344 1.70 -0.69 26.18
C LYS A 344 1.89 -0.59 24.66
N THR A 345 2.54 0.48 24.20
CA THR A 345 2.84 0.76 22.78
C THR A 345 4.35 0.86 22.54
N PRO A 346 4.86 0.47 21.35
CA PRO A 346 6.28 0.53 21.01
C PRO A 346 6.69 1.96 20.62
N LYS A 347 6.81 2.85 21.61
CA LYS A 347 7.01 4.30 21.41
C LYS A 347 8.20 4.63 20.52
N HIS A 348 9.35 3.97 20.71
CA HIS A 348 10.56 4.24 19.94
C HIS A 348 10.42 3.83 18.48
N ALA A 349 9.82 2.66 18.21
CA ALA A 349 9.51 2.23 16.85
C ALA A 349 8.55 3.21 16.16
N THR A 350 7.57 3.76 16.88
CA THR A 350 6.64 4.78 16.34
C THR A 350 7.37 6.08 15.96
N PHE A 351 8.30 6.57 16.79
CA PHE A 351 9.06 7.78 16.44
C PHE A 351 10.00 7.56 15.26
N VAL A 352 10.64 6.39 15.16
CA VAL A 352 11.49 6.05 14.00
C VAL A 352 10.65 5.96 12.73
N ALA A 353 9.53 5.23 12.78
CA ALA A 353 8.57 5.13 11.69
C ALA A 353 8.06 6.51 11.25
N GLY A 354 7.69 7.36 12.22
CA GLY A 354 7.18 8.71 11.98
C GLY A 354 8.24 9.65 11.40
N GLY A 355 9.47 9.59 11.91
CA GLY A 355 10.58 10.39 11.39
C GLY A 355 10.98 10.00 9.96
N MET A 356 11.04 8.69 9.68
CA MET A 356 11.27 8.18 8.33
C MET A 356 10.16 8.62 7.38
N GLY A 357 8.89 8.40 7.76
CA GLY A 357 7.75 8.79 6.94
C GLY A 357 7.65 10.30 6.72
N LEU A 358 7.98 11.11 7.74
CA LEU A 358 8.03 12.57 7.64
C LEU A 358 9.07 13.03 6.63
N PHE A 359 10.30 12.48 6.70
CA PHE A 359 11.36 12.83 5.76
C PHE A 359 10.93 12.57 4.32
N PHE A 360 10.41 11.38 4.04
CA PHE A 360 9.98 11.03 2.68
C PHE A 360 8.78 11.85 2.21
N ALA A 361 7.78 12.06 3.09
CA ALA A 361 6.58 12.83 2.74
C ALA A 361 6.89 14.30 2.46
N ALA A 362 7.83 14.89 3.19
CA ALA A 362 8.21 16.28 3.04
C ALA A 362 9.16 16.50 1.85
N ALA A 363 10.08 15.58 1.59
CA ALA A 363 11.20 15.80 0.68
C ALA A 363 10.95 15.34 -0.76
N PHE A 364 10.07 14.36 -1.00
CA PHE A 364 9.91 13.74 -2.32
C PHE A 364 8.51 13.99 -2.90
N PRO A 365 8.39 14.17 -4.23
CA PRO A 365 7.09 14.31 -4.88
C PRO A 365 6.32 12.98 -4.86
N LEU A 366 5.00 13.09 -4.92
CA LEU A 366 4.07 11.97 -4.73
C LEU A 366 4.28 10.85 -5.74
N ASN A 367 4.54 11.16 -7.01
CA ASN A 367 4.78 10.17 -8.06
C ASN A 367 6.02 9.31 -7.75
N ILE A 368 7.13 9.93 -7.33
CA ILE A 368 8.35 9.20 -6.94
C ILE A 368 8.08 8.33 -5.72
N LEU A 369 7.36 8.84 -4.71
CA LEU A 369 6.99 8.05 -3.53
C LEU A 369 6.12 6.83 -3.90
N ALA A 370 5.15 7.00 -4.80
CA ALA A 370 4.28 5.92 -5.27
C ALA A 370 5.08 4.88 -6.08
N GLU A 371 5.95 5.30 -7.00
CA GLU A 371 6.81 4.39 -7.77
C GLU A 371 7.78 3.59 -6.88
N LEU A 372 8.42 4.25 -5.91
CA LEU A 372 9.29 3.60 -4.93
C LEU A 372 8.52 2.61 -4.06
N THR A 373 7.28 2.95 -3.68
CA THR A 373 6.41 2.00 -2.98
C THR A 373 6.14 0.78 -3.87
N ASN A 374 5.78 1.00 -5.14
CA ASN A 374 5.43 -0.09 -6.06
C ASN A 374 6.59 -1.04 -6.34
N ILE A 375 7.82 -0.54 -6.56
CA ILE A 375 8.96 -1.44 -6.82
C ILE A 375 9.27 -2.34 -5.61
N THR A 376 9.11 -1.82 -4.39
CA THR A 376 9.31 -2.62 -3.16
C THR A 376 8.22 -3.68 -2.99
N ALA A 377 6.95 -3.29 -3.17
CA ALA A 377 5.81 -4.20 -3.09
C ALA A 377 5.85 -5.29 -4.18
N LEU A 378 6.11 -4.92 -5.44
CA LEU A 378 6.23 -5.86 -6.57
C LEU A 378 7.35 -6.89 -6.33
N THR A 379 8.47 -6.45 -5.75
CA THR A 379 9.56 -7.36 -5.38
C THR A 379 9.12 -8.34 -4.28
N CYS A 380 8.45 -7.84 -3.23
CA CYS A 380 7.90 -8.67 -2.16
C CYS A 380 6.90 -9.70 -2.71
N PHE A 381 6.04 -9.29 -3.64
CA PHE A 381 5.04 -10.15 -4.28
C PHE A 381 5.68 -11.22 -5.17
N ALA A 382 6.73 -10.86 -5.93
CA ALA A 382 7.50 -11.83 -6.69
C ALA A 382 8.18 -12.86 -5.77
N LEU A 383 8.76 -12.43 -4.63
CA LEU A 383 9.32 -13.34 -3.62
C LEU A 383 8.26 -14.28 -3.04
N MET A 384 7.06 -13.77 -2.77
CA MET A 384 5.93 -14.56 -2.31
C MET A 384 5.48 -15.60 -3.34
N ALA A 385 5.36 -15.22 -4.61
CA ALA A 385 5.01 -16.18 -5.67
C ALA A 385 6.08 -17.30 -5.80
N LEU A 386 7.37 -16.96 -5.76
CA LEU A 386 8.46 -17.95 -5.69
C LEU A 386 8.37 -18.82 -4.42
N GLY A 387 7.98 -18.20 -3.32
CA GLY A 387 7.71 -18.86 -2.05
C GLY A 387 6.68 -19.97 -2.15
N VAL A 388 5.58 -19.77 -2.89
CA VAL A 388 4.53 -20.81 -3.05
C VAL A 388 5.10 -22.05 -3.76
N ILE A 389 5.94 -21.85 -4.79
CA ILE A 389 6.57 -22.96 -5.50
C ILE A 389 7.47 -23.76 -4.54
N ARG A 390 8.23 -23.07 -3.70
CA ARG A 390 9.10 -23.72 -2.69
C ARG A 390 8.30 -24.37 -1.57
N LEU A 391 7.21 -23.74 -1.12
CA LEU A 391 6.28 -24.25 -0.12
C LEU A 391 5.67 -25.59 -0.57
N ARG A 392 5.23 -25.68 -1.83
CA ARG A 392 4.72 -26.94 -2.41
C ARG A 392 5.78 -28.04 -2.49
N LYS A 393 7.04 -27.71 -2.76
CA LYS A 393 8.14 -28.67 -2.71
C LYS A 393 8.45 -29.13 -1.28
N MET A 394 8.22 -28.27 -0.28
CA MET A 394 8.54 -28.56 1.12
C MET A 394 7.43 -29.35 1.83
N LEU A 395 6.17 -28.95 1.67
CA LEU A 395 5.02 -29.52 2.39
C LEU A 395 4.14 -30.43 1.51
N GLY A 396 4.47 -30.59 0.23
CA GLY A 396 3.63 -31.29 -0.72
C GLY A 396 2.40 -30.48 -1.16
N PRO A 397 1.43 -31.13 -1.85
CA PRO A 397 0.21 -30.48 -2.30
C PRO A 397 -0.67 -30.02 -1.12
N PRO A 398 -1.45 -28.93 -1.26
CA PRO A 398 -2.36 -28.47 -0.22
C PRO A 398 -3.39 -29.54 0.18
N LYS A 399 -3.73 -29.58 1.47
CA LYS A 399 -4.73 -30.51 2.04
C LYS A 399 -6.16 -30.03 1.75
N LYS A 400 -7.16 -30.85 2.12
CA LYS A 400 -8.60 -30.55 1.90
C LYS A 400 -9.07 -29.29 2.62
N ASP A 401 -8.39 -28.92 3.71
CA ASP A 401 -8.61 -27.77 4.57
C ASP A 401 -7.56 -26.68 4.35
N GLU A 402 -6.99 -26.59 3.14
CA GLU A 402 -6.03 -25.54 2.75
C GLU A 402 -6.47 -24.94 1.40
N PHE A 403 -6.15 -23.66 1.18
CA PHE A 403 -6.38 -23.05 -0.13
C PHE A 403 -5.31 -23.52 -1.13
N LYS A 404 -5.73 -23.71 -2.39
CA LYS A 404 -4.87 -24.21 -3.46
C LYS A 404 -4.81 -23.22 -4.60
N VAL A 405 -3.63 -22.63 -4.84
CA VAL A 405 -3.36 -21.91 -6.09
C VAL A 405 -3.54 -22.88 -7.27
N PRO A 406 -4.34 -22.52 -8.30
CA PRO A 406 -4.50 -23.35 -9.49
C PRO A 406 -3.19 -23.44 -10.28
N LEU A 407 -2.97 -24.54 -10.99
CA LEU A 407 -1.88 -24.70 -11.97
C LEU A 407 -0.47 -24.33 -11.45
N VAL A 408 -0.09 -24.72 -10.23
CA VAL A 408 1.31 -24.57 -9.76
C VAL A 408 2.21 -25.55 -10.53
N PRO A 409 3.35 -25.12 -11.13
CA PRO A 409 4.04 -23.83 -10.92
C PRO A 409 3.70 -22.70 -11.91
N LEU A 410 2.85 -22.93 -12.91
CA LEU A 410 2.56 -21.97 -13.98
C LEU A 410 2.03 -20.62 -13.45
N ILE A 411 0.99 -20.62 -12.61
CA ILE A 411 0.39 -19.37 -12.11
C ILE A 411 1.38 -18.54 -11.27
N PRO A 412 2.12 -19.12 -10.30
CA PRO A 412 3.18 -18.38 -9.61
C PRO A 412 4.26 -17.83 -10.55
N ILE A 413 4.66 -18.57 -11.60
CA ILE A 413 5.63 -18.07 -12.58
C ILE A 413 5.08 -16.87 -13.36
N ILE A 414 3.82 -16.93 -13.81
CA ILE A 414 3.16 -15.80 -14.48
C ILE A 414 3.10 -14.59 -13.53
N SER A 415 2.83 -14.82 -12.24
CA SER A 415 2.84 -13.78 -11.21
C SER A 415 4.20 -13.10 -11.06
N VAL A 416 5.29 -13.88 -11.05
CA VAL A 416 6.66 -13.33 -11.01
C VAL A 416 6.96 -12.52 -12.26
N ILE A 417 6.64 -13.06 -13.43
CA ILE A 417 6.90 -12.40 -14.72
C ILE A 417 6.12 -11.08 -14.80
N SER A 418 4.86 -11.07 -14.37
CA SER A 418 4.03 -9.86 -14.42
C SER A 418 4.49 -8.80 -13.41
N CYS A 419 4.94 -9.19 -12.22
CA CYS A 419 5.58 -8.27 -11.28
C CYS A 419 6.85 -7.64 -11.89
N VAL A 420 7.76 -8.47 -12.41
CA VAL A 420 9.00 -7.99 -13.04
C VAL A 420 8.69 -7.09 -14.23
N PHE A 421 7.69 -7.45 -15.04
CA PHE A 421 7.25 -6.63 -16.16
C PHE A 421 6.83 -5.23 -15.71
N LEU A 422 5.98 -5.09 -14.67
CA LEU A 422 5.60 -3.77 -14.15
C LEU A 422 6.78 -3.03 -13.53
N MET A 423 7.70 -3.72 -12.85
CA MET A 423 8.91 -3.08 -12.31
C MET A 423 9.78 -2.47 -13.42
N LEU A 424 9.84 -3.09 -14.59
CA LEU A 424 10.59 -2.57 -15.74
C LEU A 424 9.96 -1.31 -16.37
N GLN A 425 8.71 -0.99 -16.05
CA GLN A 425 8.03 0.23 -16.53
C GLN A 425 8.20 1.43 -15.59
N LEU A 426 8.86 1.25 -14.45
CA LEU A 426 9.16 2.32 -13.50
C LEU A 426 10.42 3.10 -13.91
N ASP A 427 10.58 4.32 -13.41
CA ASP A 427 11.70 5.17 -13.76
C ASP A 427 13.07 4.58 -13.32
N LYS A 428 14.13 4.93 -14.03
CA LYS A 428 15.52 4.59 -13.68
C LYS A 428 15.92 5.14 -12.32
N ILE A 429 15.41 6.30 -11.93
CA ILE A 429 15.68 6.86 -10.60
C ILE A 429 15.09 5.96 -9.51
N THR A 430 13.89 5.43 -9.73
CA THR A 430 13.21 4.46 -8.85
C THR A 430 14.06 3.21 -8.67
N TRP A 431 14.61 2.65 -9.76
CA TRP A 431 15.55 1.52 -9.70
C TRP A 431 16.83 1.82 -8.92
N THR A 432 17.40 3.02 -9.12
CA THR A 432 18.64 3.41 -8.45
C THR A 432 18.45 3.48 -6.93
N VAL A 433 17.40 4.18 -6.49
CA VAL A 433 17.05 4.30 -5.06
C VAL A 433 16.68 2.94 -4.47
N PHE A 434 15.96 2.10 -5.21
CA PHE A 434 15.62 0.75 -4.79
C PHE A 434 16.84 -0.13 -4.55
N ILE A 435 17.81 -0.14 -5.47
CA ILE A 435 19.06 -0.90 -5.34
C ILE A 435 19.87 -0.38 -4.15
N ILE A 436 19.98 0.95 -3.99
CA ILE A 436 20.65 1.55 -2.82
C ILE A 436 19.98 1.09 -1.53
N SER A 437 18.65 1.11 -1.45
CA SER A 437 17.89 0.64 -0.29
C SER A 437 18.15 -0.84 0.00
N LEU A 438 18.12 -1.71 -1.01
CA LEU A 438 18.44 -3.13 -0.84
C LEU A 438 19.85 -3.36 -0.32
N VAL A 439 20.84 -2.64 -0.86
CA VAL A 439 22.24 -2.72 -0.41
C VAL A 439 22.36 -2.26 1.04
N LEU A 440 21.70 -1.16 1.42
CA LEU A 440 21.66 -0.70 2.81
C LEU A 440 21.05 -1.75 3.75
N GLY A 441 19.93 -2.38 3.34
CA GLY A 441 19.32 -3.47 4.08
C GLY A 441 20.28 -4.65 4.28
N LEU A 442 21.02 -5.04 3.24
CA LEU A 442 22.03 -6.11 3.35
C LEU A 442 23.20 -5.71 4.26
N ILE A 443 23.67 -4.46 4.20
CA ILE A 443 24.71 -3.95 5.09
C ILE A 443 24.24 -4.04 6.55
N ILE A 444 23.02 -3.61 6.86
CA ILE A 444 22.45 -3.70 8.22
C ILE A 444 22.37 -5.15 8.70
N TYR A 445 21.97 -6.08 7.82
CA TYR A 445 21.92 -7.50 8.17
C TYR A 445 23.30 -8.08 8.48
N PHE A 446 24.29 -7.88 7.60
CA PHE A 446 25.61 -8.47 7.80
C PHE A 446 26.41 -7.79 8.92
N SER A 447 26.15 -6.50 9.20
CA SER A 447 26.82 -5.76 10.28
C SER A 447 26.19 -6.00 11.66
N TYR A 448 24.86 -6.10 11.76
CA TYR A 448 24.15 -6.20 13.02
C TYR A 448 23.26 -7.45 13.11
N GLY A 449 22.32 -7.61 12.18
CA GLY A 449 21.24 -8.59 12.28
C GLY A 449 21.71 -10.05 12.35
N TYR A 450 22.72 -10.42 11.57
CA TYR A 450 23.26 -11.78 11.53
C TYR A 450 23.84 -12.22 12.89
N GLN A 451 24.50 -11.30 13.61
CA GLN A 451 25.12 -11.57 14.91
C GLN A 451 24.10 -11.57 16.05
N HIS A 452 23.06 -10.74 15.96
CA HIS A 452 22.09 -10.52 17.03
C HIS A 452 20.78 -11.31 16.88
N SER A 453 20.63 -12.09 15.81
CA SER A 453 19.47 -12.97 15.60
C SER A 453 19.29 -13.94 16.78
N ASP A 454 18.09 -13.96 17.36
CA ASP A 454 17.75 -14.86 18.48
C ASP A 454 17.81 -16.36 18.08
N LEU A 455 17.85 -16.67 16.78
CA LEU A 455 18.13 -18.02 16.29
C LEU A 455 19.60 -18.44 16.48
N ASN A 456 20.51 -17.53 16.83
CA ASN A 456 21.86 -17.87 17.28
C ASN A 456 21.83 -18.53 18.66
N GLU A 457 20.98 -18.05 19.58
CA GLU A 457 20.96 -18.51 20.99
C GLU A 457 20.26 -19.87 21.16
N LYS A 458 19.26 -20.19 20.34
CA LYS A 458 18.54 -21.50 20.40
C LYS A 458 19.38 -22.73 20.00
N LYS A 459 20.65 -22.55 19.63
CA LYS A 459 21.59 -23.64 19.29
C LYS A 459 22.61 -23.98 20.40
N SER A 460 22.63 -23.27 21.53
CA SER A 460 23.55 -23.59 22.64
C SER A 460 22.95 -24.55 23.66
#